data_AF-Q6CVF1-F1
#
_entry.id   AF-Q6CVF1-F1
#
_cell.length_a   1.000
_cell.length_b   1.000
_cell.length_c   1.000
_cell.angle_alpha   90.00
_cell.angle_beta   90.00
_cell.angle_gamma   90.00
#
_symmetry.space_group_name_H-M   'P 1'
#
loop_
_entity.id
_entity.type
_entity.pdbx_description
1 polymer ?
#
loop_
_entity_poly.entity_id
_entity_poly.type
_entity_poly.pdbx_seq_one_letter_code
_entity_poly.pdbx_strand_id
1 'polypeptide(L)'
;MAYCQVVISKEILDAVLQLVSTYSNYISRYVDYLNNLIAVQRRVSTLRFERMTLIKYVKKLRFMADVLHSWSFEGENDLIGKRLNEVIDPLGAYLIKVFEILDLLNFYITQPMRGETISKTLNEDLVVSEETIVCINDSYRIYIKGIQWLVESISERNGNCPHLALELIEFTRKCAIEDEVDFTASEDILLQDVAIVEVEEEYVDLLHDWSAILVQKQTEMKELFSEDSKRWASMTKPVKK
;
A
#
# COMPACT_ATOMS: atom_id res chain seq x y z
N MET A 1 -0.86 -1.84 -29.85
CA MET A 1 -1.63 -1.19 -28.78
C MET A 1 -2.97 -1.89 -28.74
N ALA A 2 -2.99 -3.04 -28.10
CA ALA A 2 -4.25 -3.61 -27.64
C ALA A 2 -4.76 -2.70 -26.52
N TYR A 3 -5.93 -2.10 -26.75
CA TYR A 3 -6.68 -1.43 -25.69
C TYR A 3 -7.73 -2.41 -25.19
N CYS A 4 -7.92 -2.42 -23.88
CA CYS A 4 -9.08 -3.06 -23.29
C CYS A 4 -10.36 -2.54 -23.96
N GLN A 5 -11.21 -3.47 -24.40
CA GLN A 5 -12.50 -3.15 -25.02
C GLN A 5 -13.57 -2.81 -23.98
N VAL A 6 -13.28 -3.04 -22.69
CA VAL A 6 -14.19 -2.76 -21.59
C VAL A 6 -14.40 -1.25 -21.49
N VAL A 7 -15.67 -0.85 -21.55
CA VAL A 7 -16.11 0.51 -21.31
C VAL A 7 -16.58 0.67 -19.87
N ILE A 8 -16.57 1.90 -19.38
CA ILE A 8 -17.04 2.19 -18.03
C ILE A 8 -18.54 1.87 -17.92
N SER A 9 -18.88 1.01 -16.96
CA SER A 9 -20.25 0.76 -16.50
C SER A 9 -20.42 1.18 -15.05
N LYS A 10 -21.66 1.22 -14.58
CA LYS A 10 -21.95 1.58 -13.19
C LYS A 10 -21.37 0.57 -12.22
N GLU A 11 -21.46 -0.70 -12.58
CA GLU A 11 -20.94 -1.84 -11.84
C GLU A 11 -19.43 -1.72 -11.64
N ILE A 12 -18.69 -1.35 -12.69
CA ILE A 12 -17.25 -1.06 -12.59
C ILE A 12 -16.98 0.11 -11.65
N LEU A 13 -17.73 1.22 -11.77
CA LEU A 13 -17.51 2.39 -10.91
C LEU A 13 -17.74 2.06 -9.43
N ASP A 14 -18.82 1.33 -9.12
CA ASP A 14 -19.12 0.87 -7.76
C ASP A 14 -18.01 -0.06 -7.23
N ALA A 15 -17.53 -1.00 -8.04
CA ALA A 15 -16.42 -1.89 -7.67
C ALA A 15 -15.10 -1.13 -7.46
N VAL A 16 -14.79 -0.14 -8.31
CA VAL A 16 -13.61 0.72 -8.13
C VAL A 16 -13.72 1.55 -6.86
N LEU A 17 -14.88 2.10 -6.51
CA LEU A 17 -15.06 2.83 -5.24
C LEU A 17 -14.87 1.93 -4.02
N GLN A 18 -15.31 0.67 -4.09
CA GLN A 18 -15.01 -0.32 -3.04
C GLN A 18 -13.50 -0.58 -2.91
N LEU A 19 -12.80 -0.72 -4.04
CA LEU A 19 -11.34 -0.86 -4.05
C LEU A 19 -10.66 0.39 -3.44
N VAL A 20 -11.10 1.59 -3.79
CA VAL A 20 -10.60 2.84 -3.21
C VAL A 20 -10.78 2.89 -1.70
N SER A 21 -11.94 2.46 -1.19
CA SER A 21 -12.19 2.34 0.25
C SER A 21 -11.21 1.37 0.91
N THR A 22 -10.92 0.24 0.25
CA THR A 22 -9.88 -0.71 0.69
C THR A 22 -8.52 -0.02 0.81
N TYR A 23 -8.02 0.66 -0.23
CA TYR A 23 -6.74 1.39 -0.14
C TYR A 23 -6.73 2.47 0.94
N SER A 24 -7.83 3.21 1.11
CA SER A 24 -7.95 4.21 2.18
C SER A 24 -7.85 3.60 3.59
N ASN A 25 -8.48 2.43 3.79
CA ASN A 25 -8.42 1.70 5.05
C ASN A 25 -7.01 1.18 5.36
N TYR A 26 -6.24 0.77 4.34
CA TYR A 26 -4.83 0.39 4.49
C TYR A 26 -4.02 1.55 5.09
N ILE A 27 -4.12 2.75 4.50
CA ILE A 27 -3.42 3.95 4.98
C ILE A 27 -3.86 4.30 6.40
N SER A 28 -5.17 4.22 6.68
CA SER A 28 -5.73 4.55 7.99
C SER A 28 -5.16 3.64 9.09
N ARG A 29 -4.91 2.36 8.80
CA ARG A 29 -4.27 1.44 9.75
C ARG A 29 -2.84 1.85 10.11
N TYR A 30 -2.06 2.29 9.12
CA TYR A 30 -0.74 2.89 9.40
C TYR A 30 -0.85 4.15 10.25
N VAL A 31 -1.81 5.03 9.93
CA VAL A 31 -2.03 6.25 10.71
C VAL A 31 -2.29 5.93 12.18
N ASP A 32 -3.16 4.96 12.48
CA ASP A 32 -3.49 4.56 13.85
C ASP A 32 -2.30 3.91 14.56
N TYR A 33 -1.63 2.97 13.89
CA TYR A 33 -0.46 2.28 14.43
C TYR A 33 0.69 3.24 14.77
N LEU A 34 1.01 4.15 13.84
CA LEU A 34 2.05 5.15 14.05
C LEU A 34 1.67 6.18 15.11
N ASN A 35 0.38 6.52 15.27
CA ASN A 35 -0.06 7.38 16.37
C ASN A 35 0.19 6.73 17.73
N ASN A 36 -0.02 5.42 17.87
CA ASN A 36 0.30 4.69 19.09
C ASN A 36 1.81 4.73 19.36
N LEU A 37 2.64 4.49 18.35
CA LEU A 37 4.11 4.58 18.48
C LEU A 37 4.57 5.98 18.89
N ILE A 38 4.07 7.03 18.22
CA ILE A 38 4.37 8.44 18.52
C ILE A 38 3.99 8.78 19.96
N ALA A 39 2.83 8.32 20.43
CA ALA A 39 2.36 8.57 21.80
C ALA A 39 3.30 7.94 22.84
N VAL A 40 3.82 6.75 22.56
CA VAL A 40 4.79 6.06 23.43
C VAL A 40 6.17 6.71 23.38
N GLN A 41 6.67 7.06 22.18
CA GLN A 41 7.94 7.77 21.99
C GLN A 41 7.96 9.17 22.63
N ARG A 42 6.81 9.73 23.03
CA ARG A 42 6.78 10.97 23.84
C ARG A 42 7.48 10.80 25.19
N ARG A 43 7.51 9.58 25.75
CA ARG A 43 8.11 9.27 27.05
C ARG A 43 9.61 8.95 26.97
N VAL A 44 10.15 8.79 25.76
CA VAL A 44 11.56 8.48 25.52
C VAL A 44 12.24 9.70 24.90
N SER A 45 12.95 10.45 25.73
CA SER A 45 13.56 11.73 25.35
C SER A 45 14.63 11.59 24.27
N THR A 46 15.31 10.44 24.21
CA THR A 46 16.37 10.14 23.23
C THR A 46 15.84 9.99 21.81
N LEU A 47 14.56 9.60 21.64
CA LEU A 47 13.91 9.38 20.34
C LEU A 47 13.11 10.60 19.83
N ARG A 48 13.46 11.80 20.28
CA ARG A 48 12.67 13.02 19.98
C ARG A 48 12.67 13.38 18.49
N PHE A 49 13.75 13.10 17.76
CA PHE A 49 13.88 13.47 16.36
C PHE A 49 13.20 12.43 15.46
N GLU A 50 13.35 11.15 15.80
CA GLU A 50 12.68 10.02 15.16
C GLU A 50 11.17 10.19 15.26
N ARG A 51 10.67 10.60 16.44
CA ARG A 51 9.26 10.94 16.64
C ARG A 51 8.80 12.08 15.74
N MET A 52 9.61 13.12 15.53
CA MET A 52 9.27 14.23 14.63
C MET A 52 9.17 13.76 13.17
N THR A 53 10.06 12.85 12.75
CA THR A 53 10.00 12.21 11.43
C THR A 53 8.72 11.40 11.27
N LEU A 54 8.35 10.57 12.25
CA LEU A 54 7.08 9.82 12.21
C LEU A 54 5.87 10.75 12.13
N ILE A 55 5.84 11.85 12.90
CA ILE A 55 4.76 12.84 12.82
C ILE A 55 4.64 13.42 11.40
N LYS A 56 5.76 13.65 10.70
CA LYS A 56 5.75 14.14 9.32
C LYS A 56 5.14 13.12 8.37
N TYR A 57 5.49 11.85 8.48
CA TYR A 57 4.88 10.77 7.71
C TYR A 57 3.38 10.63 8.00
N VAL A 58 2.98 10.57 9.27
CA VAL A 58 1.56 10.46 9.66
C VAL A 58 0.73 11.61 9.10
N LYS A 59 1.23 12.86 9.13
CA LYS A 59 0.53 13.99 8.52
C LYS A 59 0.35 13.82 7.01
N LYS A 60 1.34 13.26 6.31
CA LYS A 60 1.27 12.98 4.88
C LYS A 60 0.26 11.88 4.58
N LEU A 61 0.30 10.78 5.33
CA LEU A 61 -0.63 9.66 5.20
C LEU A 61 -2.08 10.08 5.47
N ARG A 62 -2.33 10.89 6.51
CA ARG A 62 -3.69 11.44 6.77
C ARG A 62 -4.22 12.23 5.59
N PHE A 63 -3.44 13.19 5.10
CA PHE A 63 -3.81 13.94 3.89
C PHE A 63 -4.13 13.01 2.73
N MET A 64 -3.34 11.94 2.56
CA MET A 64 -3.54 11.00 1.47
C MET A 64 -4.80 10.15 1.63
N ALA A 65 -5.08 9.69 2.85
CA ALA A 65 -6.28 8.94 3.20
C ALA A 65 -7.54 9.81 3.05
N ASP A 66 -7.48 11.07 3.47
CA ASP A 66 -8.59 12.02 3.34
C ASP A 66 -9.00 12.20 1.86
N VAL A 67 -8.01 12.32 0.96
CA VAL A 67 -8.27 12.41 -0.49
C VAL A 67 -8.93 11.14 -1.01
N LEU A 68 -8.46 9.93 -0.64
CA LEU A 68 -9.10 8.67 -1.04
C LEU A 68 -10.51 8.52 -0.46
N HIS A 69 -10.72 8.96 0.78
CA HIS A 69 -12.03 8.92 1.42
C HIS A 69 -13.04 9.84 0.73
N SER A 70 -12.56 10.98 0.21
CA SER A 70 -13.37 11.91 -0.60
C SER A 70 -13.43 11.55 -2.09
N TRP A 71 -12.80 10.44 -2.50
CA TRP A 71 -12.74 10.06 -3.91
C TRP A 71 -14.12 9.73 -4.42
N SER A 72 -14.51 10.39 -5.51
CA SER A 72 -15.79 10.18 -6.17
C SER A 72 -15.66 10.47 -7.65
N PHE A 73 -16.56 9.90 -8.44
CA PHE A 73 -16.62 10.14 -9.87
C PHE A 73 -17.60 11.29 -10.14
N GLU A 74 -17.09 12.52 -10.21
CA GLU A 74 -17.88 13.67 -10.61
C GLU A 74 -18.44 13.43 -12.03
N GLY A 75 -19.77 13.56 -12.18
CA GLY A 75 -20.42 13.29 -13.47
C GLY A 75 -20.43 11.82 -13.86
N GLU A 76 -20.75 10.91 -12.94
CA GLU A 76 -20.85 9.45 -13.17
C GLU A 76 -21.52 9.10 -14.50
N ASN A 77 -22.66 9.73 -14.81
CA ASN A 77 -23.40 9.50 -16.06
C ASN A 77 -22.61 9.92 -17.32
N ASP A 78 -21.72 10.90 -17.21
CA ASP A 78 -20.87 11.37 -18.32
C ASP A 78 -19.65 10.46 -18.54
N LEU A 79 -19.35 9.55 -17.60
CA LEU A 79 -18.26 8.58 -17.72
C LEU A 79 -18.73 7.26 -18.34
N ILE A 80 -20.01 6.90 -18.16
CA ILE A 80 -20.56 5.64 -18.68
C ILE A 80 -20.36 5.56 -20.20
N GLY A 81 -19.84 4.42 -20.66
CA GLY A 81 -19.54 4.16 -22.07
C GLY A 81 -18.20 4.73 -22.56
N LYS A 82 -17.47 5.49 -21.72
CA LYS A 82 -16.11 5.93 -22.03
C LYS A 82 -15.07 4.85 -21.73
N ARG A 83 -13.81 5.14 -22.06
CA ARG A 83 -12.68 4.23 -21.84
C ARG A 83 -12.33 4.17 -20.36
N LEU A 84 -12.07 2.96 -19.89
CA LEU A 84 -11.74 2.69 -18.49
C LEU A 84 -10.50 3.46 -17.97
N ASN A 85 -9.53 3.74 -18.85
CA ASN A 85 -8.37 4.61 -18.55
C ASN A 85 -8.75 5.99 -17.99
N GLU A 86 -9.92 6.55 -18.35
CA GLU A 86 -10.35 7.86 -17.84
C GLU A 86 -10.57 7.86 -16.32
N VAL A 87 -10.84 6.69 -15.74
CA VAL A 87 -11.06 6.49 -14.30
C VAL A 87 -9.82 5.89 -13.64
N ILE A 88 -9.22 4.89 -14.29
CA ILE A 88 -8.14 4.11 -13.69
C ILE A 88 -6.79 4.82 -13.73
N ASP A 89 -6.43 5.56 -14.80
CA ASP A 89 -5.12 6.21 -14.86
C ASP A 89 -4.94 7.27 -13.75
N PRO A 90 -5.92 8.18 -13.49
CA PRO A 90 -5.83 9.12 -12.38
C PRO A 90 -5.76 8.45 -11.01
N LEU A 91 -6.56 7.39 -10.81
CA LEU A 91 -6.55 6.62 -9.57
C LEU A 91 -5.21 5.90 -9.38
N GLY A 92 -4.74 5.19 -10.40
CA GLY A 92 -3.47 4.48 -10.43
C GLY A 92 -2.30 5.41 -10.12
N ALA A 93 -2.23 6.56 -10.78
CA ALA A 93 -1.19 7.58 -10.51
C ALA A 93 -1.19 8.02 -9.04
N TYR A 94 -2.38 8.19 -8.47
CA TYR A 94 -2.51 8.59 -7.07
C TYR A 94 -2.10 7.47 -6.12
N LEU A 95 -2.55 6.23 -6.35
CA LEU A 95 -2.19 5.07 -5.55
C LEU A 95 -0.68 4.81 -5.59
N ILE A 96 -0.06 4.87 -6.77
CA ILE A 96 1.39 4.75 -6.95
C ILE A 96 2.10 5.78 -6.07
N LYS A 97 1.74 7.07 -6.19
CA LYS A 97 2.31 8.13 -5.35
C LYS A 97 2.17 7.85 -3.85
N VAL A 98 1.05 7.29 -3.40
CA VAL A 98 0.86 6.93 -1.98
C VAL A 98 1.80 5.79 -1.59
N PHE A 99 1.90 4.77 -2.43
CA PHE A 99 2.68 3.57 -2.13
C PHE A 99 4.19 3.79 -2.24
N GLU A 100 4.66 4.73 -3.04
CA GLU A 100 6.06 5.17 -2.99
C GLU A 100 6.40 5.87 -1.67
N ILE A 101 5.45 6.63 -1.08
CA ILE A 101 5.67 7.22 0.26
C ILE A 101 5.63 6.14 1.35
N LEU A 102 4.77 5.14 1.20
CA LEU A 102 4.73 4.01 2.11
C LEU A 102 6.00 3.16 2.04
N ASP A 103 6.62 3.00 0.87
CA ASP A 103 7.91 2.29 0.76
C ASP A 103 8.99 2.98 1.61
N LEU A 104 9.14 4.29 1.44
CA LEU A 104 10.09 5.09 2.22
C LEU A 104 9.81 5.00 3.73
N LEU A 105 8.52 4.98 4.11
CA LEU A 105 8.12 4.81 5.50
C LEU A 105 8.43 3.41 6.02
N ASN A 106 8.12 2.37 5.25
CA ASN A 106 8.35 0.98 5.60
C ASN A 106 9.84 0.74 5.79
N PHE A 107 10.68 1.19 4.87
CA PHE A 107 12.13 1.18 5.03
C PHE A 107 12.53 1.87 6.33
N TYR A 108 12.07 3.11 6.56
CA TYR A 108 12.43 3.89 7.75
C TYR A 108 12.05 3.21 9.07
N ILE A 109 10.84 2.67 9.21
CA ILE A 109 10.37 2.08 10.47
C ILE A 109 10.95 0.70 10.75
N THR A 110 11.21 -0.09 9.70
CA THR A 110 11.64 -1.48 9.85
C THR A 110 13.15 -1.63 9.99
N GLN A 111 13.97 -0.72 9.42
CA GLN A 111 15.44 -0.81 9.53
C GLN A 111 16.09 0.36 10.29
N PRO A 112 16.17 1.60 9.77
CA PRO A 112 16.95 2.66 10.43
C PRO A 112 16.39 3.01 11.81
N MET A 113 15.07 3.19 11.94
CA MET A 113 14.46 3.53 13.24
C MET A 113 14.58 2.40 14.25
N ARG A 114 14.47 1.13 13.80
CA ARG A 114 14.68 -0.05 14.66
C ARG A 114 16.10 -0.04 15.24
N GLY A 115 17.12 0.06 14.38
CA GLY A 115 18.52 0.12 14.80
C GLY A 115 18.80 1.31 15.73
N GLU A 116 18.26 2.48 15.40
CA GLU A 116 18.44 3.69 16.20
C GLU A 116 17.74 3.59 17.57
N THR A 117 16.58 2.95 17.63
CA THR A 117 15.86 2.67 18.88
C THR A 117 16.71 1.79 19.79
N ILE A 118 17.19 0.65 19.28
CA ILE A 118 18.03 -0.29 20.03
C ILE A 118 19.29 0.42 20.53
N SER A 119 19.96 1.19 19.66
CA SER A 119 21.17 1.93 20.00
C SER A 119 20.95 2.96 21.11
N LYS A 120 19.84 3.72 21.07
CA LYS A 120 19.55 4.80 22.02
C LYS A 120 18.88 4.36 23.31
N THR A 121 18.14 3.26 23.33
CA THR A 121 17.43 2.76 24.51
C THR A 121 18.12 1.56 25.16
N LEU A 122 19.04 0.92 24.45
CA LEU A 122 19.72 -0.32 24.84
C LEU A 122 18.73 -1.46 25.13
N ASN A 123 17.59 -1.47 24.42
CA ASN A 123 16.55 -2.50 24.52
C ASN A 123 15.73 -2.58 23.23
N GLU A 124 14.83 -3.57 23.16
CA GLU A 124 13.93 -3.82 22.03
C GLU A 124 12.46 -3.51 22.38
N ASP A 125 12.22 -2.71 23.42
CA ASP A 125 10.87 -2.53 23.94
C ASP A 125 9.96 -1.77 22.98
N LEU A 126 10.53 -0.85 22.18
CA LEU A 126 9.80 0.04 21.27
C LEU A 126 10.05 -0.21 19.79
N VAL A 127 10.77 -1.29 19.45
CA VAL A 127 10.94 -1.67 18.04
C VAL A 127 9.66 -2.31 17.52
N VAL A 128 9.44 -2.29 16.20
CA VAL A 128 8.39 -3.08 15.52
C VAL A 128 8.76 -4.56 15.60
N SER A 129 7.82 -5.48 15.88
CA SER A 129 8.19 -6.92 15.97
C SER A 129 8.60 -7.48 14.60
N GLU A 130 9.36 -8.58 14.59
CA GLU A 130 9.76 -9.24 13.34
C GLU A 130 8.54 -9.74 12.55
N GLU A 131 7.52 -10.26 13.25
CA GLU A 131 6.26 -10.70 12.64
C GLU A 131 5.55 -9.54 11.95
N THR A 132 5.52 -8.36 12.60
CA THR A 132 4.94 -7.14 12.00
C THR A 132 5.77 -6.67 10.80
N ILE A 133 7.11 -6.74 10.85
CA ILE A 133 7.98 -6.39 9.71
C ILE A 133 7.68 -7.30 8.51
N VAL A 134 7.59 -8.61 8.72
CA VAL A 134 7.25 -9.58 7.67
C VAL A 134 5.87 -9.25 7.07
N CYS A 135 4.87 -8.99 7.92
CA CYS A 135 3.52 -8.66 7.46
C CYS A 135 3.46 -7.33 6.70
N ILE A 136 4.19 -6.30 7.14
CA ILE A 136 4.31 -5.02 6.42
C ILE A 136 4.84 -5.25 5.01
N ASN A 137 5.94 -5.99 4.88
CA ASN A 137 6.59 -6.24 3.60
C ASN A 137 5.70 -7.08 2.67
N ASP A 138 5.12 -8.17 3.19
CA ASP A 138 4.21 -9.02 2.42
C ASP A 138 2.98 -8.25 1.95
N SER A 139 2.30 -7.57 2.87
CA SER A 139 1.12 -6.75 2.54
C SER A 139 1.47 -5.65 1.54
N TYR A 140 2.61 -4.97 1.70
CA TYR A 140 3.04 -3.96 0.75
C TYR A 140 3.20 -4.54 -0.66
N ARG A 141 3.86 -5.70 -0.82
CA ARG A 141 4.03 -6.36 -2.12
C ARG A 141 2.70 -6.76 -2.76
N ILE A 142 1.76 -7.30 -1.99
CA ILE A 142 0.42 -7.65 -2.50
C ILE A 142 -0.35 -6.40 -2.97
N TYR A 143 -0.27 -5.29 -2.23
CA TYR A 143 -0.89 -4.05 -2.64
C TYR A 143 -0.24 -3.46 -3.90
N ILE A 144 1.10 -3.48 -3.99
CA ILE A 144 1.82 -3.09 -5.21
C ILE A 144 1.38 -3.93 -6.40
N LYS A 145 1.21 -5.25 -6.22
CA LYS A 145 0.68 -6.12 -7.27
C LYS A 145 -0.75 -5.76 -7.66
N GLY A 146 -1.61 -5.45 -6.68
CA GLY A 146 -2.97 -4.99 -6.94
C GLY A 146 -3.01 -3.69 -7.75
N ILE A 147 -2.11 -2.74 -7.47
CA ILE A 147 -1.97 -1.51 -8.27
C ILE A 147 -1.47 -1.86 -9.68
N GLN A 148 -0.45 -2.72 -9.82
CA GLN A 148 0.04 -3.18 -11.11
C GLN A 148 -1.09 -3.77 -11.95
N TRP A 149 -1.84 -4.71 -11.37
CA TRP A 149 -2.97 -5.35 -12.04
C TRP A 149 -4.02 -4.33 -12.46
N LEU A 150 -4.44 -3.43 -11.57
CA LEU A 150 -5.45 -2.41 -11.85
C LEU A 150 -5.11 -1.61 -13.12
N VAL A 151 -3.82 -1.33 -13.29
CA VAL A 151 -3.31 -0.35 -14.23
C VAL A 151 -2.83 -1.00 -15.54
N GLU A 152 -2.31 -2.25 -15.48
CA GLU A 152 -1.84 -3.03 -16.63
C GLU A 152 -2.97 -3.87 -17.27
N SER A 153 -4.00 -4.24 -16.52
CA SER A 153 -5.14 -5.04 -17.04
C SER A 153 -5.99 -4.31 -18.08
N ILE A 154 -5.88 -2.98 -18.20
CA ILE A 154 -6.71 -2.16 -19.10
C ILE A 154 -5.97 -1.67 -20.36
N SER A 155 -4.64 -1.76 -20.41
CA SER A 155 -3.88 -1.37 -21.60
C SER A 155 -2.48 -1.96 -21.62
N GLU A 156 -1.99 -2.35 -22.81
CA GLU A 156 -0.57 -2.61 -23.04
C GLU A 156 0.25 -1.33 -22.80
N ARG A 157 1.08 -1.34 -21.77
CA ARG A 157 1.92 -0.19 -21.45
C ARG A 157 3.26 -0.28 -22.13
N ASN A 158 3.36 0.35 -23.29
CA ASN A 158 4.63 0.52 -24.00
C ASN A 158 5.36 1.78 -23.53
N GLY A 159 5.75 1.86 -22.25
CA GLY A 159 6.64 2.91 -21.70
C GLY A 159 6.12 4.36 -21.76
N ASN A 160 4.93 4.61 -22.31
CA ASN A 160 4.43 5.97 -22.56
C ASN A 160 3.82 6.66 -21.33
N CYS A 161 3.65 5.97 -20.21
CA CYS A 161 3.07 6.51 -18.98
C CYS A 161 4.04 6.30 -17.80
N PRO A 162 5.19 7.00 -17.75
CA PRO A 162 6.18 6.83 -16.69
C PRO A 162 5.64 7.18 -15.29
N HIS A 163 4.62 8.04 -15.22
CA HIS A 163 3.92 8.38 -13.99
C HIS A 163 3.08 7.23 -13.41
N LEU A 164 2.92 6.15 -14.17
CA LEU A 164 2.20 4.96 -13.76
C LEU A 164 3.14 3.75 -13.60
N ALA A 165 4.45 3.96 -13.64
CA ALA A 165 5.44 2.96 -13.29
C ALA A 165 5.60 2.89 -11.76
N LEU A 166 5.83 1.67 -11.25
CA LEU A 166 6.06 1.39 -9.83
C LEU A 166 7.53 1.07 -9.62
N GLU A 167 8.22 1.80 -8.74
CA GLU A 167 9.67 1.65 -8.55
C GLU A 167 10.04 0.21 -8.18
N LEU A 168 9.33 -0.38 -7.21
CA LEU A 168 9.59 -1.74 -6.75
C LEU A 168 9.46 -2.77 -7.88
N ILE A 169 8.50 -2.62 -8.80
CA ILE A 169 8.28 -3.56 -9.90
C ILE A 169 9.39 -3.42 -10.94
N GLU A 170 9.69 -2.20 -11.36
CA GLU A 170 10.73 -1.95 -12.34
C GLU A 170 12.11 -2.37 -11.83
N PHE A 171 12.39 -2.13 -10.54
CA PHE A 171 13.61 -2.60 -9.89
C PHE A 171 13.67 -4.14 -9.86
N THR A 172 12.59 -4.81 -9.45
CA THR A 172 12.53 -6.29 -9.40
C THR A 172 12.72 -6.90 -10.79
N ARG A 173 12.05 -6.34 -11.82
CA ARG A 173 12.22 -6.75 -13.22
C ARG A 173 13.67 -6.58 -13.67
N LYS A 174 14.30 -5.44 -13.36
CA LYS A 174 15.70 -5.19 -13.71
C LYS A 174 16.65 -6.22 -13.08
N CYS A 175 16.50 -6.52 -11.78
CA CYS A 175 17.30 -7.55 -11.12
C CYS A 175 17.08 -8.93 -11.75
N ALA A 176 15.83 -9.30 -12.05
CA ALA A 176 15.53 -10.57 -12.71
C ALA A 176 16.17 -10.70 -14.10
N ILE A 177 16.22 -9.61 -14.89
CA ILE A 177 16.94 -9.59 -16.18
C ILE A 177 18.45 -9.76 -15.96
N GLU A 178 19.03 -9.05 -14.98
CA GLU A 178 20.46 -9.13 -14.66
C GLU A 178 20.87 -10.52 -14.15
N ASP A 179 19.97 -11.20 -13.43
CA ASP A 179 20.17 -12.54 -12.86
C ASP A 179 19.73 -13.70 -13.80
N GLU A 180 19.31 -13.39 -15.03
CA GLU A 180 18.81 -14.36 -16.02
C GLU A 180 17.63 -15.24 -15.51
N VAL A 181 16.77 -14.66 -14.67
CA VAL A 181 15.59 -15.35 -14.11
C VAL A 181 14.53 -15.54 -15.20
N ASP A 182 14.00 -16.76 -15.31
CA ASP A 182 12.84 -17.04 -16.15
C ASP A 182 11.56 -16.48 -15.52
N PHE A 183 11.08 -15.37 -16.07
CA PHE A 183 9.82 -14.73 -15.65
C PHE A 183 8.64 -15.69 -15.66
N THR A 184 8.59 -16.62 -16.62
CA THR A 184 7.46 -17.55 -16.77
C THR A 184 7.42 -18.64 -15.70
N ALA A 185 8.57 -18.90 -15.06
CA ALA A 185 8.70 -19.88 -13.99
C ALA A 185 8.85 -19.23 -12.60
N SER A 186 8.85 -17.89 -12.52
CA SER A 186 9.13 -17.19 -11.27
C SER A 186 7.96 -17.29 -10.29
N GLU A 187 8.27 -17.66 -9.05
CA GLU A 187 7.33 -17.63 -7.93
C GLU A 187 7.17 -16.21 -7.34
N ASP A 188 7.97 -15.24 -7.79
CA ASP A 188 7.83 -13.86 -7.33
C ASP A 188 6.59 -13.20 -7.95
N ILE A 189 5.60 -12.90 -7.10
CA ILE A 189 4.37 -12.21 -7.48
C ILE A 189 4.59 -10.92 -8.30
N LEU A 190 5.68 -10.19 -8.04
CA LEU A 190 5.99 -8.93 -8.72
C LEU A 190 6.51 -9.15 -10.15
N LEU A 191 6.99 -10.35 -10.47
CA LEU A 191 7.51 -10.72 -11.78
C LEU A 191 6.45 -11.35 -12.69
N GLN A 192 5.31 -11.77 -12.14
CA GLN A 192 4.22 -12.35 -12.91
C GLN A 192 3.58 -11.32 -13.84
N ASP A 193 3.30 -11.69 -15.09
CA ASP A 193 2.64 -10.81 -16.05
C ASP A 193 1.17 -10.55 -15.69
N VAL A 194 0.68 -9.37 -16.06
CA VAL A 194 -0.74 -9.00 -15.95
C VAL A 194 -1.38 -9.12 -17.33
N ALA A 195 -2.36 -10.01 -17.46
CA ALA A 195 -3.15 -10.13 -18.69
C ALA A 195 -4.13 -8.95 -18.84
N ILE A 196 -4.35 -8.54 -20.08
CA ILE A 196 -5.40 -7.57 -20.41
C ILE A 196 -6.75 -8.27 -20.25
N VAL A 197 -7.68 -7.62 -19.58
CA VAL A 197 -9.04 -8.11 -19.41
C VAL A 197 -9.89 -7.53 -20.53
N GLU A 198 -10.57 -8.39 -21.30
CA GLU A 198 -11.35 -7.96 -22.48
C GLU A 198 -12.85 -7.89 -22.20
N VAL A 199 -13.31 -8.52 -21.10
CA VAL A 199 -14.73 -8.68 -20.76
C VAL A 199 -15.05 -7.92 -19.48
N GLU A 200 -16.17 -7.18 -19.49
CA GLU A 200 -16.64 -6.40 -18.34
C GLU A 200 -16.88 -7.26 -17.10
N GLU A 201 -17.61 -8.37 -17.26
CA GLU A 201 -17.93 -9.32 -16.17
C GLU A 201 -16.66 -9.85 -15.50
N GLU A 202 -15.68 -10.27 -16.31
CA GLU A 202 -14.37 -10.72 -15.82
C GLU A 202 -13.63 -9.61 -15.05
N TYR A 203 -13.68 -8.36 -15.56
CA TYR A 203 -13.02 -7.24 -14.90
C TYR A 203 -13.63 -6.95 -13.52
N VAL A 204 -14.96 -6.99 -13.42
CA VAL A 204 -15.68 -6.79 -12.15
C VAL A 204 -15.41 -7.92 -11.17
N ASP A 205 -15.42 -9.17 -11.62
CA ASP A 205 -15.10 -10.33 -10.77
C ASP A 205 -13.67 -10.23 -10.22
N LEU A 206 -12.70 -9.93 -11.08
CA LEU A 206 -11.31 -9.74 -10.66
C LEU A 206 -11.13 -8.54 -9.72
N LEU A 207 -11.87 -7.44 -9.91
CA LEU A 207 -11.87 -6.30 -8.97
C LEU A 207 -12.34 -6.73 -7.57
N HIS A 208 -13.36 -7.57 -7.49
CA HIS A 208 -13.88 -8.11 -6.23
C HIS A 208 -12.89 -9.08 -5.58
N ASP A 209 -12.28 -9.96 -6.36
CA ASP A 209 -11.24 -10.89 -5.88
C ASP A 209 -10.04 -10.14 -5.31
N TRP A 210 -9.52 -9.15 -6.03
CA TRP A 210 -8.45 -8.27 -5.54
C TRP A 210 -8.86 -7.55 -4.26
N SER A 211 -10.07 -6.99 -4.21
CA SER A 211 -10.57 -6.33 -3.01
C SER A 211 -10.60 -7.28 -1.81
N ALA A 212 -11.04 -8.53 -1.99
CA ALA A 212 -11.06 -9.54 -0.94
C ALA A 212 -9.65 -9.89 -0.43
N ILE A 213 -8.70 -10.11 -1.34
CA ILE A 213 -7.28 -10.39 -1.00
C ILE A 213 -6.68 -9.23 -0.20
N LEU A 214 -6.90 -7.99 -0.64
CA LEU A 214 -6.38 -6.79 0.00
C LEU A 214 -7.00 -6.56 1.38
N VAL A 215 -8.27 -6.88 1.58
CA VAL A 215 -8.97 -6.83 2.88
C VAL A 215 -8.46 -7.92 3.83
N GLN A 216 -8.14 -9.11 3.32
CA GLN A 216 -7.52 -10.16 4.13
C GLN A 216 -6.17 -9.68 4.69
N LYS A 217 -5.29 -9.13 3.84
CA LYS A 217 -4.00 -8.58 4.28
C LYS A 217 -4.15 -7.47 5.31
N GLN A 218 -5.15 -6.61 5.15
CA GLN A 218 -5.47 -5.61 6.16
C GLN A 218 -5.86 -6.19 7.52
N THR A 219 -6.52 -7.34 7.54
CA THR A 219 -6.95 -8.00 8.77
C THR A 219 -5.72 -8.54 9.50
N GLU A 220 -4.82 -9.23 8.78
CA GLU A 220 -3.53 -9.72 9.28
C GLU A 220 -2.70 -8.54 9.86
N MET A 221 -2.57 -7.44 9.13
CA MET A 221 -1.88 -6.24 9.60
C MET A 221 -2.52 -5.66 10.87
N LYS A 222 -3.86 -5.66 10.97
CA LYS A 222 -4.57 -5.11 12.13
C LYS A 222 -4.18 -5.81 13.41
N GLU A 223 -4.10 -7.13 13.34
CA GLU A 223 -3.84 -8.00 14.48
C GLU A 223 -2.43 -7.73 15.01
N LEU A 224 -1.44 -7.79 14.13
CA LEU A 224 -0.04 -7.53 14.47
C LEU A 224 0.20 -6.09 14.93
N PHE A 225 -0.42 -5.09 14.27
CA PHE A 225 -0.36 -3.70 14.72
C PHE A 225 -0.95 -3.52 16.13
N SER A 226 -2.01 -4.26 16.46
CA SER A 226 -2.62 -4.24 17.79
C SER A 226 -1.73 -4.88 18.84
N GLU A 227 -1.07 -5.98 18.51
CA GLU A 227 -0.13 -6.68 19.39
C GLU A 227 1.07 -5.81 19.75
N ASP A 228 1.71 -5.20 18.75
CA ASP A 228 2.81 -4.26 18.96
C ASP A 228 2.35 -3.04 19.77
N SER A 229 1.20 -2.47 19.46
CA SER A 229 0.63 -1.35 20.22
C SER A 229 0.40 -1.72 21.69
N LYS A 230 -0.08 -2.93 21.98
CA LYS A 230 -0.26 -3.44 23.36
C LYS A 230 1.07 -3.63 24.06
N ARG A 231 2.08 -4.17 23.37
CA ARG A 231 3.45 -4.36 23.89
C ARG A 231 4.08 -3.03 24.27
N TRP A 232 4.02 -2.03 23.40
CA TRP A 232 4.54 -0.70 23.70
C TRP A 232 3.80 -0.02 24.86
N ALA A 233 2.48 -0.23 24.95
CA ALA A 233 1.67 0.31 26.05
C ALA A 233 1.96 -0.34 27.40
N SER A 234 2.33 -1.63 27.44
CA SER A 234 2.67 -2.32 28.69
C SER A 234 4.00 -1.85 29.27
N MET A 235 5.01 -1.64 28.41
CA MET A 235 6.35 -1.20 28.83
C MET A 235 6.39 0.22 29.39
N THR A 236 5.40 1.06 29.05
CA THR A 236 5.36 2.45 29.51
C THR A 236 4.46 2.69 30.71
N LYS A 237 3.73 1.68 31.22
CA LYS A 237 2.97 1.83 32.46
C LYS A 237 3.94 2.00 33.63
N PRO A 238 3.78 3.04 34.47
CA PRO A 238 4.60 3.14 35.68
C PRO A 238 4.35 1.88 36.52
N VAL A 239 5.42 1.17 36.88
CA VAL A 239 5.37 0.10 37.88
C VAL A 239 4.74 0.72 39.11
N LYS A 240 3.51 0.31 39.45
CA LYS A 240 2.89 0.68 40.72
C LYS A 240 3.80 0.09 41.81
N LYS A 241 4.59 0.95 42.45
CA LYS A 241 5.17 0.66 43.76
C LYS A 241 4.08 0.77 44.81
#